data_AF-A0A1V4JV55-F1
#
_entry.id   AF-A0A1V4JV55-F1
#
_cell.length_a   1.000
_cell.length_b   1.000
_cell.length_c   1.000
_cell.angle_alpha   90.00
_cell.angle_beta   90.00
_cell.angle_gamma   90.00
#
_symmetry.space_group_name_H-M   'P 1'
#
loop_
_entity.id
_entity.type
_entity.pdbx_description
1 polymer ?
#
loop_
_entity_poly.entity_id
_entity_poly.type
_entity_poly.pdbx_seq_one_letter_code
_entity_poly.pdbx_strand_id
1 'polypeptide(L)'
;MPFMSSFVETLLYFLSTSRGEPKTWYGAPGYAAEQLEDVMKKLAPELFESQPDLLHQLVTIMNPNTLMAHGVPVYRTNQCAGEFVITFPRAYHSGFNQGFNFAEAVNFCTVDWVRSNASF
;
A
#
# COMPACT_ATOMS: atom_id res chain seq x y z
N MET A 1 -20.45 -1.16 2.80
CA MET A 1 -19.05 -1.52 3.13
C MET A 1 -18.24 -0.23 3.20
N PRO A 2 -17.32 -0.07 4.16
CA PRO A 2 -16.40 1.07 4.15
C PRO A 2 -15.56 1.05 2.86
N PHE A 3 -15.34 2.21 2.26
CA PHE A 3 -14.57 2.36 1.03
C PHE A 3 -13.10 2.05 1.30
N MET A 4 -12.57 1.02 0.63
CA MET A 4 -11.15 0.67 0.65
C MET A 4 -10.37 1.70 -0.18
N SER A 5 -9.24 2.16 0.35
CA SER A 5 -8.31 3.01 -0.41
C SER A 5 -7.62 2.19 -1.50
N SER A 6 -7.12 2.88 -2.52
CA SER A 6 -6.25 2.29 -3.54
C SER A 6 -4.94 1.80 -2.91
N PHE A 7 -4.29 0.84 -3.57
CA PHE A 7 -2.92 0.45 -3.21
C PHE A 7 -1.95 1.55 -3.62
N VAL A 8 -1.05 1.92 -2.72
CA VAL A 8 -0.03 2.96 -2.92
C VAL A 8 1.35 2.37 -2.66
N GLU A 9 2.27 2.56 -3.60
CA GLU A 9 3.68 2.22 -3.40
C GLU A 9 4.33 3.23 -2.46
N THR A 10 5.12 2.73 -1.50
CA THR A 10 5.85 3.58 -0.57
C THR A 10 7.31 3.70 -1.02
N LEU A 11 7.72 4.88 -1.48
CA LEU A 11 9.11 5.10 -1.90
C LEU A 11 10.09 5.21 -0.71
N LEU A 12 9.59 5.70 0.42
CA LEU A 12 10.30 5.81 1.70
C LEU A 12 9.71 4.83 2.72
N TYR A 13 10.25 4.79 3.94
CA TYR A 13 9.48 4.20 5.04
C TYR A 13 8.33 5.13 5.39
N PHE A 14 7.16 4.57 5.72
CA PHE A 14 5.98 5.32 6.13
C PHE A 14 5.54 4.85 7.51
N LEU A 15 5.53 5.76 8.49
CA LEU A 15 5.07 5.50 9.85
C LEU A 15 3.71 6.16 10.04
N SER A 16 2.71 5.39 10.45
CA SER A 16 1.38 5.90 10.78
C SER A 16 0.99 5.59 12.22
N THR A 17 0.34 6.56 12.87
CA THR A 17 -0.27 6.43 14.20
C THR A 17 -1.74 6.87 14.14
N SER A 18 -2.61 6.27 14.97
CA SER A 18 -4.04 6.59 14.97
C SER A 18 -4.66 6.65 16.36
N ARG A 19 -5.78 7.38 16.47
CA ARG A 19 -6.67 7.44 17.64
C ARG A 19 -8.13 7.29 17.19
N GLY A 20 -8.95 6.65 18.02
CA GLY A 20 -10.37 6.35 17.71
C GLY A 20 -10.56 4.92 17.22
N GLU A 21 -11.56 4.70 16.36
CA GLU A 21 -11.89 3.37 15.85
C GLU A 21 -10.77 2.78 14.96
N PRO A 22 -10.61 1.45 14.92
CA PRO A 22 -9.50 0.82 14.21
C PRO A 22 -9.42 1.16 12.71
N LYS A 23 -8.21 1.10 12.16
CA LYS A 23 -7.95 1.15 10.72
C LYS A 23 -7.47 -0.20 10.23
N THR A 24 -8.14 -0.76 9.22
CA THR A 24 -7.68 -2.00 8.58
C THR A 24 -6.66 -1.64 7.51
N TRP A 25 -5.52 -2.33 7.49
CA TRP A 25 -4.48 -2.23 6.48
C TRP A 25 -4.31 -3.54 5.74
N TYR A 26 -4.05 -3.44 4.43
CA TYR A 26 -3.55 -4.50 3.58
C TYR A 26 -2.18 -4.08 3.05
N GLY A 27 -1.21 -4.99 3.06
CA GLY A 27 0.14 -4.72 2.59
C GLY A 27 0.66 -5.85 1.70
N ALA A 28 1.37 -5.50 0.64
CA ALA A 28 2.17 -6.42 -0.15
C ALA A 28 3.65 -6.05 -0.03
N PRO A 29 4.55 -7.03 0.13
CA PRO A 29 5.96 -6.80 0.37
C PRO A 29 6.65 -6.23 -0.88
N GLY A 30 7.70 -5.43 -0.69
CA GLY A 30 8.40 -4.76 -1.79
C GLY A 30 9.00 -5.70 -2.84
N TYR A 31 9.37 -6.94 -2.47
CA TYR A 31 9.84 -7.94 -3.45
C TYR A 31 8.73 -8.40 -4.42
N ALA A 32 7.46 -8.20 -4.07
CA ALA A 32 6.31 -8.56 -4.89
C ALA A 32 5.70 -7.37 -5.64
N ALA A 33 6.34 -6.19 -5.58
CA ALA A 33 5.86 -4.96 -6.19
C ALA A 33 5.61 -5.12 -7.70
N GLU A 34 6.60 -5.62 -8.44
CA GLU A 34 6.49 -5.84 -9.90
C GLU A 34 5.39 -6.84 -10.25
N GLN A 35 5.28 -7.93 -9.49
CA GLN A 35 4.22 -8.92 -9.69
C GLN A 35 2.83 -8.29 -9.48
N LEU A 36 2.69 -7.45 -8.46
CA LEU A 36 1.45 -6.74 -8.16
C LEU A 36 1.10 -5.78 -9.29
N GLU A 37 2.04 -4.99 -9.77
CA GLU A 37 1.88 -4.08 -10.91
C GLU A 37 1.46 -4.81 -12.18
N ASP A 38 2.09 -5.95 -12.48
CA ASP A 38 1.74 -6.78 -13.63
C ASP A 38 0.33 -7.34 -13.54
N VAL A 39 -0.10 -7.77 -12.35
CA VAL A 39 -1.47 -8.23 -12.12
C VAL A 39 -2.45 -7.08 -12.31
N MET A 40 -2.14 -5.88 -11.80
CA MET A 40 -3.00 -4.71 -11.99
C MET A 40 -3.12 -4.30 -13.45
N LYS A 41 -2.01 -4.28 -14.21
CA LYS A 41 -2.00 -4.02 -15.65
C LYS A 41 -2.85 -5.03 -16.42
N LYS A 42 -2.74 -6.31 -16.10
CA LYS A 42 -3.51 -7.39 -16.74
C LYS A 42 -5.01 -7.29 -16.48
N LEU A 43 -5.40 -6.87 -15.28
CA LEU A 43 -6.80 -6.82 -14.86
C LEU A 43 -7.52 -5.53 -15.25
N ALA A 44 -6.77 -4.45 -15.53
CA ALA A 44 -7.34 -3.16 -15.93
C ALA A 44 -6.62 -2.56 -17.16
N PRO A 45 -6.47 -3.30 -18.27
CA PRO A 45 -5.63 -2.86 -19.41
C PRO A 45 -6.07 -1.51 -19.99
N GLU A 46 -7.37 -1.27 -20.15
CA GLU A 46 -7.91 0.01 -20.65
C GLU A 46 -7.56 1.21 -19.76
N LEU A 47 -7.47 0.99 -18.44
CA LEU A 47 -7.13 2.03 -17.47
C LEU A 47 -5.64 2.41 -17.57
N PHE A 48 -4.79 1.45 -17.92
CA PHE A 48 -3.35 1.64 -18.14
C PHE A 48 -3.00 2.17 -19.54
N GLU A 49 -3.78 1.80 -20.56
CA GLU A 49 -3.63 2.34 -21.92
C GLU A 49 -3.96 3.84 -21.97
N SER A 50 -4.98 4.26 -21.22
CA SER A 50 -5.36 5.67 -21.11
C SER A 50 -4.42 6.48 -20.22
N GLN A 51 -3.82 5.86 -19.20
CA GLN A 51 -2.92 6.52 -18.25
C GLN A 51 -1.76 5.59 -17.85
N PRO A 52 -0.59 5.69 -18.50
CA PRO A 52 0.56 4.85 -18.19
C PRO A 52 1.06 4.97 -16.73
N ASP A 53 0.91 6.16 -16.14
CA ASP A 53 1.31 6.47 -14.76
C ASP A 53 0.22 6.15 -13.72
N LEU A 54 -0.85 5.45 -14.10
CA LEU A 54 -1.99 5.15 -13.25
C LEU A 54 -1.62 4.39 -11.96
N LEU A 55 -0.54 3.60 -11.95
CA LEU A 55 -0.03 2.95 -10.73
C LEU A 55 0.28 3.94 -9.62
N HIS A 56 0.74 5.12 -10.01
CA HIS A 56 1.09 6.21 -9.09
C HIS A 56 -0.12 7.11 -8.82
N GLN A 57 -1.24 6.91 -9.52
CA GLN A 57 -2.47 7.63 -9.30
C GLN A 57 -3.40 6.84 -8.36
N LEU A 58 -3.80 7.50 -7.28
CA LEU A 58 -4.50 7.00 -6.09
C LEU A 58 -5.91 6.40 -6.31
N VAL A 59 -6.24 5.86 -7.48
CA VAL A 59 -7.62 5.51 -7.87
C VAL A 59 -7.88 4.02 -8.13
N THR A 60 -6.86 3.16 -8.15
CA THR A 60 -7.06 1.72 -8.40
C THR A 60 -7.33 0.95 -7.11
N ILE A 61 -8.61 0.78 -6.78
CA ILE A 61 -9.07 -0.10 -5.71
C ILE A 61 -9.10 -1.53 -6.24
N MET A 62 -8.15 -2.38 -5.82
CA MET A 62 -8.13 -3.80 -6.16
C MET A 62 -8.46 -4.66 -4.94
N ASN A 63 -9.34 -5.64 -5.12
CA ASN A 63 -9.68 -6.58 -4.07
C ASN A 63 -8.43 -7.45 -3.72
N PRO A 64 -8.01 -7.52 -2.44
CA PRO A 64 -6.87 -8.34 -2.01
C PRO A 64 -6.99 -9.80 -2.44
N ASN A 65 -8.20 -10.37 -2.44
CA ASN A 65 -8.42 -11.75 -2.85
C ASN A 65 -8.08 -11.97 -4.34
N THR A 66 -8.30 -10.97 -5.18
CA THR A 66 -7.93 -11.02 -6.60
C THR A 66 -6.42 -11.05 -6.76
N LEU A 67 -5.68 -10.21 -6.01
CA LEU A 67 -4.21 -10.22 -6.00
C LEU A 67 -3.67 -11.57 -5.52
N MET A 68 -4.22 -12.10 -4.42
CA MET A 68 -3.82 -13.40 -3.87
C MET A 68 -4.10 -14.56 -4.84
N ALA A 69 -5.21 -14.53 -5.58
CA ALA A 69 -5.53 -15.53 -6.60
C ALA A 69 -4.52 -15.54 -7.76
N HIS A 70 -3.83 -14.43 -8.00
CA HIS A 70 -2.74 -14.33 -8.97
C HIS A 70 -1.35 -14.55 -8.35
N GLY A 71 -1.30 -15.03 -7.11
CA GLY A 71 -0.07 -15.39 -6.40
C GLY A 71 0.68 -14.21 -5.78
N VAL A 72 0.08 -13.02 -5.70
CA VAL A 72 0.68 -11.88 -5.00
C VAL A 72 0.48 -12.07 -3.49
N PRO A 73 1.54 -12.07 -2.67
CA PRO A 73 1.41 -12.15 -1.21
C PRO A 73 0.80 -10.86 -0.66
N VAL A 74 -0.35 -10.99 0.01
CA VAL A 74 -1.03 -9.88 0.68
C VAL A 74 -1.26 -10.22 2.15
N TYR A 75 -0.87 -9.30 3.02
CA TYR A 75 -1.00 -9.39 4.48
C TYR A 75 -1.98 -8.36 4.99
N ARG A 76 -2.58 -8.62 6.16
CA ARG A 76 -3.59 -7.75 6.77
C ARG A 76 -3.29 -7.50 8.24
N THR A 77 -3.56 -6.28 8.70
CA THR A 77 -3.62 -5.97 10.15
C THR A 77 -4.74 -4.96 10.46
N ASN A 78 -5.21 -4.95 11.69
CA ASN A 78 -6.07 -3.89 12.23
C ASN A 78 -5.23 -3.05 13.18
N GLN A 79 -5.02 -1.79 12.85
CA GLN A 79 -4.36 -0.80 13.70
C GLN A 79 -5.37 -0.21 14.67
N CYS A 80 -5.23 -0.56 15.95
CA CYS A 80 -5.97 0.02 17.06
C CYS A 80 -5.36 1.36 17.52
N ALA A 81 -6.13 2.11 18.31
CA ALA A 81 -5.66 3.40 18.84
C ALA A 81 -4.36 3.25 19.66
N GLY A 82 -3.39 4.10 19.38
CA GLY A 82 -2.07 4.07 20.03
C GLY A 82 -1.06 3.11 19.39
N GLU A 83 -1.45 2.33 18.39
CA GLU A 83 -0.55 1.46 17.65
C GLU A 83 0.10 2.17 16.45
N PHE A 84 1.29 1.69 16.09
CA PHE A 84 2.02 2.13 14.91
C PHE A 84 1.93 1.10 13.78
N VAL A 85 1.82 1.59 12.56
CA VAL A 85 2.02 0.79 11.33
C VAL A 85 3.22 1.37 10.59
N ILE A 86 4.13 0.49 10.20
CA ILE A 86 5.31 0.83 9.38
C ILE A 86 5.17 0.15 8.03
N THR A 87 5.21 0.93 6.96
CA THR A 87 5.35 0.42 5.59
C THR A 87 6.80 0.57 5.14
N PHE A 88 7.33 -0.50 4.55
CA PHE A 88 8.70 -0.56 4.05
C PHE A 88 8.83 0.04 2.64
N PRO A 89 10.04 0.45 2.22
CA PRO A 89 10.28 0.87 0.85
C PRO A 89 9.83 -0.18 -0.18
N ARG A 90 9.28 0.28 -1.31
CA ARG A 90 8.62 -0.49 -2.37
C ARG A 90 7.41 -1.33 -1.96
N ALA A 91 7.03 -1.35 -0.68
CA ALA A 91 5.84 -2.07 -0.27
C ALA A 91 4.58 -1.29 -0.68
N TYR A 92 3.61 -2.02 -1.24
CA TYR A 92 2.30 -1.51 -1.56
C TYR A 92 1.38 -1.65 -0.36
N HIS A 93 0.56 -0.62 -0.09
CA HIS A 93 -0.40 -0.68 0.99
C HIS A 93 -1.74 -0.03 0.63
N SER A 94 -2.82 -0.53 1.23
CA SER A 94 -4.17 0.04 1.14
C SER A 94 -4.92 -0.20 2.46
N GLY A 95 -6.06 0.43 2.65
CA GLY A 95 -6.82 0.24 3.89
C GLY A 95 -8.14 0.98 3.95
N PHE A 96 -8.85 0.82 5.05
CA PHE A 96 -10.07 1.57 5.34
C PHE A 96 -10.26 1.75 6.85
N ASN A 97 -11.00 2.78 7.22
CA ASN A 97 -11.37 3.04 8.61
C ASN A 97 -12.60 2.22 9.00
N GLN A 98 -12.56 1.57 10.17
CA GLN A 98 -13.71 0.83 10.71
C GLN A 98 -14.74 1.74 11.38
N GLY A 99 -14.38 3.00 11.63
CA GLY A 99 -15.26 4.04 12.15
C GLY A 99 -14.57 5.39 12.18
N PHE A 100 -15.06 6.30 13.01
CA PHE A 100 -14.45 7.62 13.16
C PHE A 100 -13.08 7.51 13.84
N ASN A 101 -12.04 7.99 13.15
CA ASN A 101 -10.70 8.03 13.68
C ASN A 101 -9.91 9.23 13.15
N PHE A 102 -8.80 9.51 13.83
CA PHE A 102 -7.81 10.49 13.43
C PHE A 102 -6.47 9.77 13.29
N ALA A 103 -5.76 10.01 12.20
CA ALA A 103 -4.45 9.41 11.95
C ALA A 103 -3.45 10.46 11.49
N GLU A 104 -2.21 10.28 11.91
CA GLU A 104 -1.06 11.06 11.47
C GLU A 104 -0.04 10.10 10.84
N ALA A 105 0.68 10.57 9.82
CA ALA A 105 1.73 9.77 9.21
C ALA A 105 2.87 10.63 8.65
N VAL A 106 4.06 10.03 8.63
CA VAL A 106 5.29 10.66 8.15
C VAL A 106 6.12 9.69 7.33
N ASN A 107 6.79 10.22 6.31
CA ASN A 107 7.80 9.49 5.56
C ASN A 107 9.19 9.70 6.17
N PHE A 108 10.02 8.66 6.22
CA PHE A 108 11.39 8.75 6.72
C PHE A 108 12.34 7.80 5.96
N CYS A 109 13.65 8.08 6.04
CA CYS A 109 14.70 7.27 5.41
C CYS A 109 15.62 6.70 6.49
N THR A 110 15.98 5.43 6.36
CA THR A 110 17.05 4.81 7.15
C THR A 110 18.33 4.68 6.31
N VAL A 111 19.45 4.33 6.94
CA VAL A 111 20.73 4.10 6.23
C VAL A 111 20.58 3.01 5.17
N ASP A 112 19.80 1.96 5.43
CA ASP A 112 19.57 0.88 4.47
C ASP A 112 18.82 1.35 3.23
N TRP A 113 17.87 2.29 3.37
CA TRP A 113 17.20 2.91 2.21
C TRP A 113 18.19 3.62 1.29
N VAL A 114 19.15 4.36 1.88
CA VAL A 114 20.19 5.04 1.11
C VAL A 114 21.02 4.01 0.34
N ARG A 115 21.41 2.89 0.96
CA ARG A 115 22.19 1.84 0.31
C ARG A 115 21.45 1.15 -0.83
N SER A 116 20.14 0.95 -0.70
CA SER A 116 19.33 0.28 -1.72
C SER A 116 19.00 1.16 -2.92
N ASN A 117 18.98 2.49 -2.75
CA ASN A 117 18.60 3.44 -3.81
C ASN A 117 19.75 4.34 -4.30
N ALA A 118 20.90 4.36 -3.61
CA ALA A 118 22.11 5.02 -4.08
C ALA A 118 22.96 4.01 -4.86
N SER A 119 22.68 3.89 -6.15
CA SER A 119 23.68 3.40 -7.11
C SER A 119 24.73 4.51 -7.27
N PHE A 120 25.90 4.36 -6.66
CA PHE A 120 27.11 5.10 -7.07
C PHE A 120 27.79 4.39 -8.23
#